data_AF-A0A4S9KBC7-F1
#
_entry.id   AF-A0A4S9KBC7-F1
#
_cell.length_a   1.000
_cell.length_b   1.000
_cell.length_c   1.000
_cell.angle_alpha   90.00
_cell.angle_beta   90.00
_cell.angle_gamma   90.00
#
_symmetry.space_group_name_H-M   'P 1'
#
loop_
_entity.id
_entity.type
_entity.pdbx_description
1 polymer ?
#
loop_
_entity_poly.entity_id
_entity_poly.type
_entity_poly.pdbx_seq_one_letter_code
_entity_poly.pdbx_strand_id
1 'polypeptide(L)'
;MADDTFHLFPRLPIELRHMIWRLCLPHRVSEYDLIVNWVYYNTYSDDALHPCQFASSIVSNGRPPLLTRVCHESRQIAFETGEMGPKLTAEEKEAIDLSGEPEWFTGTNIQWDVWKDSVRDSTHLNWDVGHQINLGYTTSGHPLVSLAREAKRLNGKASFMVDYIQDLMYSEPDDEPLFPFAWAFVNKWPVSEENQKNLAALKLLPEWLVVVNVIVIHLAFPLAAKTGLFGLLGEEVVQVVDAASPLATQLYELAETCEGQAEVVTAAQDFARKPAEYMDDMVKRGAFKCFHDYEIPYRLRPAIMFRLCTEMCNHSDRVKEEQSI
;
A
#
# COMPACT_ATOMS: atom_id res chain seq x y z
N MET A 1 -41.61 -4.97 13.51
CA MET A 1 -40.46 -4.48 12.71
C MET A 1 -40.46 -2.98 12.86
N ALA A 2 -39.45 -2.42 13.52
CA ALA A 2 -39.31 -0.98 13.58
C ALA A 2 -39.05 -0.47 12.16
N ASP A 3 -39.58 0.71 11.82
CA ASP A 3 -39.25 1.39 10.59
C ASP A 3 -37.78 1.86 10.71
N ASP A 4 -36.85 1.02 10.26
CA ASP A 4 -35.40 1.31 10.29
C ASP A 4 -34.99 2.39 9.26
N THR A 5 -35.98 3.06 8.66
CA THR A 5 -35.74 4.14 7.71
C THR A 5 -35.37 5.42 8.46
N PHE A 6 -34.12 5.85 8.34
CA PHE A 6 -33.66 7.12 8.91
C PHE A 6 -34.20 8.33 8.10
N HIS A 7 -35.43 8.77 8.41
CA HIS A 7 -36.12 9.85 7.71
C HIS A 7 -35.55 11.26 7.94
N LEU A 8 -34.58 11.42 8.84
CA LEU A 8 -34.03 12.73 9.19
C LEU A 8 -32.97 13.22 8.20
N PHE A 9 -32.25 12.31 7.53
CA PHE A 9 -31.18 12.72 6.60
C PHE A 9 -31.68 13.66 5.50
N PRO A 10 -32.78 13.36 4.77
CA PRO A 10 -33.28 14.26 3.72
C PRO A 10 -33.78 15.63 4.24
N ARG A 11 -34.01 15.76 5.55
CA ARG A 11 -34.46 17.01 6.18
C ARG A 11 -33.31 17.94 6.58
N LEU A 12 -32.07 17.46 6.49
CA LEU A 12 -30.89 18.28 6.74
C LEU A 12 -30.68 19.30 5.61
N PRO A 13 -30.16 20.51 5.91
CA PRO A 13 -29.63 21.42 4.91
C PRO A 13 -28.67 20.72 3.94
N ILE A 14 -28.67 21.12 2.68
CA ILE A 14 -27.87 20.50 1.62
C ILE A 14 -26.38 20.49 1.96
N GLU A 15 -25.90 21.55 2.62
CA GLU A 15 -24.52 21.70 3.04
C GLU A 15 -24.11 20.61 4.03
N LEU A 16 -24.97 20.29 5.00
CA LEU A 16 -24.71 19.22 5.97
C LEU A 16 -24.76 17.84 5.32
N ARG A 17 -25.70 17.60 4.41
CA ARG A 17 -25.76 16.33 3.67
C ARG A 17 -24.51 16.12 2.83
N HIS A 18 -24.07 17.14 2.10
CA HIS A 18 -22.83 17.10 1.33
C HIS A 18 -21.60 16.90 2.22
N MET A 19 -21.53 17.54 3.39
CA MET A 19 -20.45 17.31 4.35
C MET A 19 -20.43 15.87 4.85
N ILE A 20 -21.60 15.29 5.17
CA ILE A 20 -21.71 13.89 5.58
C ILE A 20 -21.23 12.97 4.45
N TRP A 21 -21.69 13.20 3.21
CA TRP A 21 -21.22 12.40 2.07
C TRP A 21 -19.71 12.51 1.85
N ARG A 22 -19.13 13.72 1.95
CA ARG A 22 -17.69 13.91 1.82
C ARG A 22 -16.90 13.24 2.95
N LEU A 23 -17.45 13.19 4.16
CA LEU A 23 -16.86 12.51 5.31
C LEU A 23 -16.87 10.99 5.13
N CYS A 24 -17.89 10.46 4.46
CA CYS A 24 -18.03 9.03 4.18
C CYS A 24 -17.18 8.52 3.01
N LEU A 25 -16.52 9.40 2.24
CA LEU A 25 -15.60 8.98 1.18
C LEU A 25 -14.32 8.40 1.79
N PRO A 26 -13.83 7.25 1.29
CA PRO A 26 -12.65 6.60 1.83
C PRO A 26 -11.35 7.33 1.48
N HIS A 27 -10.32 7.14 2.29
CA HIS A 27 -8.93 7.50 1.97
C HIS A 27 -8.19 6.25 1.49
N ARG A 28 -8.01 6.10 0.18
CA ARG A 28 -7.45 4.87 -0.37
C ARG A 28 -5.97 4.98 -0.69
N VAL A 29 -5.36 3.81 -0.84
CA VAL A 29 -4.04 3.65 -1.39
C VAL A 29 -4.19 3.17 -2.83
N SER A 30 -4.00 4.06 -3.80
CA SER A 30 -3.92 3.71 -5.21
C SER A 30 -2.63 2.95 -5.47
N GLU A 31 -2.74 1.65 -5.72
CA GLU A 31 -1.59 0.81 -6.03
C GLU A 31 -1.09 1.08 -7.46
N TYR A 32 0.19 1.37 -7.62
CA TYR A 32 0.80 1.66 -8.92
C TYR A 32 1.13 0.37 -9.71
N ASP A 33 1.37 -0.72 -8.98
CA ASP A 33 1.65 -2.05 -9.51
C ASP A 33 1.12 -3.15 -8.57
N LEU A 34 1.08 -4.37 -9.10
CA LEU A 34 0.59 -5.55 -8.39
C LEU A 34 1.64 -6.08 -7.42
N ILE A 35 1.22 -6.38 -6.19
CA ILE A 35 1.97 -7.27 -5.32
C ILE A 35 1.84 -8.71 -5.83
N VAL A 36 2.97 -9.36 -6.10
CA VAL A 36 3.01 -10.75 -6.56
C VAL A 36 3.28 -11.65 -5.37
N ASN A 37 2.36 -12.57 -5.07
CA ASN A 37 2.41 -13.40 -3.85
C ASN A 37 3.68 -14.25 -3.72
N TRP A 38 4.07 -14.99 -4.76
CA TRP A 38 5.26 -15.85 -4.71
C TRP A 38 6.57 -15.05 -4.65
N VAL A 39 6.57 -13.81 -5.16
CA VAL A 39 7.69 -12.87 -5.00
C VAL A 39 7.75 -12.37 -3.56
N TYR A 40 6.63 -11.84 -3.06
CA TYR A 40 6.55 -11.25 -1.72
C TYR A 40 6.82 -12.26 -0.60
N TYR A 41 6.19 -13.44 -0.67
CA TYR A 41 6.40 -14.51 0.30
C TYR A 41 7.65 -15.34 0.03
N ASN A 42 8.45 -15.00 -0.99
CA ASN A 42 9.69 -15.68 -1.37
C ASN A 42 9.54 -17.22 -1.49
N THR A 43 8.46 -17.66 -2.12
CA THR A 43 8.01 -19.06 -2.17
C THR A 43 7.93 -19.51 -3.62
N TYR A 44 9.03 -20.08 -4.14
CA TYR A 44 9.18 -20.48 -5.55
C TYR A 44 8.78 -21.93 -5.84
N SER A 45 8.15 -22.64 -4.89
CA SER A 45 7.64 -23.99 -5.13
C SER A 45 6.19 -23.94 -5.56
N ASP A 46 5.83 -24.69 -6.60
CA ASP A 46 4.46 -24.77 -7.13
C ASP A 46 3.42 -25.22 -6.08
N ASP A 47 3.85 -25.94 -5.03
CA ASP A 47 3.01 -26.42 -3.92
C ASP A 47 3.04 -25.50 -2.68
N ALA A 48 3.72 -24.34 -2.72
CA ALA A 48 3.77 -23.44 -1.57
C ALA A 48 2.38 -22.84 -1.30
N LEU A 49 1.87 -23.10 -0.10
CA LEU A 49 0.71 -22.39 0.40
C LEU A 49 1.13 -20.99 0.83
N HIS A 50 0.61 -19.97 0.17
CA HIS A 50 0.81 -18.59 0.55
C HIS A 50 -0.25 -18.17 1.57
N PRO A 51 0.11 -17.34 2.56
CA PRO A 51 -0.89 -16.78 3.47
C PRO A 51 -1.95 -15.93 2.77
N CYS A 52 -1.66 -15.34 1.61
CA CYS A 52 -2.69 -14.66 0.82
C CYS A 52 -2.38 -14.67 -0.68
N GLN A 53 -3.43 -14.60 -1.49
CA GLN A 53 -3.31 -14.45 -2.95
C GLN A 53 -3.30 -12.98 -3.41
N PHE A 54 -3.63 -12.03 -2.53
CA PHE A 54 -3.80 -10.59 -2.77
C PHE A 54 -4.87 -10.18 -3.79
N ALA A 55 -5.24 -11.04 -4.72
CA ALA A 55 -6.13 -10.76 -5.86
C ALA A 55 -7.44 -10.06 -5.47
N SER A 56 -8.14 -10.56 -4.44
CA SER A 56 -9.40 -9.95 -3.98
C SER A 56 -9.20 -8.54 -3.44
N SER A 57 -8.13 -8.30 -2.68
CA SER A 57 -7.81 -6.97 -2.15
C SER A 57 -7.50 -5.97 -3.27
N ILE A 58 -6.68 -6.38 -4.25
CA ILE A 58 -6.30 -5.54 -5.40
C ILE A 58 -7.54 -5.15 -6.21
N VAL A 59 -8.38 -6.13 -6.56
CA VAL A 59 -9.59 -5.89 -7.35
C VAL A 59 -10.57 -5.01 -6.58
N SER A 60 -10.74 -5.24 -5.28
CA SER A 60 -11.68 -4.48 -4.46
C SER A 60 -11.22 -3.03 -4.25
N ASN A 61 -9.92 -2.82 -4.06
CA ASN A 61 -9.32 -1.50 -3.85
C ASN A 61 -9.49 -0.59 -5.08
N GLY A 62 -9.45 -1.15 -6.29
CA GLY A 62 -9.63 -0.43 -7.55
C GLY A 62 -11.08 -0.10 -7.95
N ARG A 63 -12.12 -0.54 -7.23
CA ARG A 63 -13.52 -0.29 -7.59
C ARG A 63 -14.01 1.10 -7.17
N PRO A 64 -15.01 1.72 -7.81
CA PRO A 64 -15.64 2.93 -7.26
C PRO A 64 -16.13 2.74 -5.81
N PRO A 65 -16.14 3.80 -4.97
CA PRO A 65 -16.66 3.69 -3.62
C PRO A 65 -18.16 3.39 -3.61
N LEU A 66 -18.65 2.74 -2.56
CA LEU A 66 -20.04 2.34 -2.37
C LEU A 66 -20.97 3.55 -2.43
N LEU A 67 -20.48 4.73 -2.01
CA LEU A 67 -21.20 6.00 -2.14
C LEU A 67 -21.66 6.30 -3.57
N THR A 68 -20.93 5.84 -4.59
CA THR A 68 -21.36 5.99 -5.98
C THR A 68 -22.66 5.25 -6.27
N ARG A 69 -23.07 4.27 -5.44
CA ARG A 69 -24.24 3.42 -5.66
C ARG A 69 -25.41 3.69 -4.72
N VAL A 70 -25.26 4.55 -3.71
CA VAL A 70 -26.31 4.82 -2.70
C VAL A 70 -27.45 5.66 -3.28
N CYS A 71 -27.17 6.90 -3.73
CA CYS A 71 -28.17 7.77 -4.36
C CYS A 71 -27.51 8.74 -5.35
N HIS A 72 -28.31 9.58 -6.02
CA HIS A 72 -27.78 10.57 -6.97
C HIS A 72 -26.86 11.59 -6.28
N GLU A 73 -27.26 12.08 -5.10
CA GLU A 73 -26.48 13.07 -4.35
C GLU A 73 -25.12 12.52 -3.93
N SER A 74 -25.08 11.35 -3.29
CA SER A 74 -23.82 10.72 -2.86
C SER A 74 -22.90 10.40 -4.05
N ARG A 75 -23.48 9.96 -5.18
CA ARG A 75 -22.75 9.73 -6.43
C ARG A 75 -22.13 11.03 -6.92
N GLN A 76 -22.90 12.10 -7.01
CA GLN A 76 -22.39 13.39 -7.46
C GLN A 76 -21.21 13.86 -6.60
N ILE A 77 -21.31 13.71 -5.26
CA ILE A 77 -20.22 14.05 -4.34
C ILE A 77 -18.98 13.18 -4.58
N ALA A 78 -19.13 11.86 -4.79
CA ALA A 78 -17.99 10.98 -5.08
C ALA A 78 -17.26 11.38 -6.38
N PHE A 79 -18.00 11.85 -7.39
CA PHE A 79 -17.44 12.29 -8.67
C PHE A 79 -16.94 13.75 -8.69
N GLU A 80 -16.99 14.49 -7.57
CA GLU A 80 -16.40 15.84 -7.49
C GLU A 80 -14.88 15.79 -7.65
N THR A 81 -14.24 14.75 -7.10
CA THR A 81 -12.78 14.59 -7.07
C THR A 81 -12.32 13.21 -7.52
N GLY A 82 -13.27 12.26 -7.64
CA GLY A 82 -13.00 10.89 -8.02
C GLY A 82 -13.51 10.55 -9.41
N GLU A 83 -12.79 9.64 -10.06
CA GLU A 83 -13.11 9.17 -11.40
C GLU A 83 -12.71 7.71 -11.60
N MET A 84 -13.41 7.04 -12.51
CA MET A 84 -12.86 5.83 -13.14
C MET A 84 -11.90 6.31 -14.22
N GLY A 85 -10.61 6.36 -13.89
CA GLY A 85 -9.63 6.88 -14.80
C GLY A 85 -9.31 5.89 -15.92
N PRO A 86 -9.36 6.28 -17.20
CA PRO A 86 -8.54 5.61 -18.22
C PRO A 86 -7.06 5.89 -17.95
N LYS A 87 -6.16 5.08 -18.54
CA LYS A 87 -4.75 5.48 -18.69
C LYS A 87 -4.70 6.87 -19.33
N LEU A 88 -4.09 7.85 -18.65
CA LEU A 88 -3.78 9.17 -19.23
C LEU A 88 -3.26 9.01 -20.66
N THR A 89 -3.68 9.89 -21.55
CA THR A 89 -3.17 9.88 -22.93
C THR A 89 -1.66 10.12 -22.91
N ALA A 90 -0.96 9.68 -23.96
CA ALA A 90 0.47 9.95 -24.10
C ALA A 90 0.76 11.47 -24.00
N GLU A 91 -0.14 12.30 -24.54
CA GLU A 91 -0.07 13.76 -24.52
C GLU A 91 -0.24 14.35 -23.11
N GLU A 92 -1.14 13.81 -22.29
CA GLU A 92 -1.30 14.20 -20.88
C GLU A 92 -0.10 13.76 -20.03
N LYS A 93 0.52 12.62 -20.37
CA LYS A 93 1.75 12.16 -19.73
C LYS A 93 2.95 13.05 -20.08
N GLU A 94 3.08 13.44 -21.34
CA GLU A 94 4.16 14.30 -21.84
C GLU A 94 4.01 15.76 -21.37
N ALA A 95 2.79 16.30 -21.31
CA ALA A 95 2.54 17.66 -20.83
C ALA A 95 2.87 17.85 -19.34
N ILE A 96 2.92 16.75 -18.57
CA ILE A 96 3.27 16.72 -17.14
C ILE A 96 4.78 16.43 -16.95
N ASP A 97 5.49 16.03 -18.01
CA ASP A 97 6.91 15.67 -17.92
C ASP A 97 7.83 16.90 -17.88
N LEU A 98 8.23 17.26 -16.67
CA LEU A 98 9.27 18.29 -16.41
C LEU A 98 10.69 17.69 -16.30
N SER A 99 10.85 16.38 -16.49
CA SER A 99 12.08 15.63 -16.17
C SER A 99 12.74 14.91 -17.35
N GLY A 100 12.00 14.61 -18.42
CA GLY A 100 12.49 13.87 -19.59
C GLY A 100 12.62 12.36 -19.37
N GLU A 101 12.25 11.85 -18.19
CA GLU A 101 12.29 10.41 -17.86
C GLU A 101 10.99 9.72 -18.34
N PRO A 102 11.07 8.62 -19.12
CA PRO A 102 9.88 7.94 -19.60
C PRO A 102 9.07 7.37 -18.43
N GLU A 103 7.76 7.23 -18.63
CA GLU A 103 6.87 6.61 -17.64
C GLU A 103 7.34 5.18 -17.34
N TRP A 104 7.40 4.83 -16.05
CA TRP A 104 7.78 3.51 -15.62
C TRP A 104 6.77 2.47 -16.11
N PHE A 105 7.28 1.41 -16.72
CA PHE A 105 6.50 0.31 -17.25
C PHE A 105 7.12 -1.02 -16.85
N THR A 106 6.28 -1.95 -16.42
CA THR A 106 6.59 -3.33 -16.07
C THR A 106 5.37 -4.23 -16.29
N GLY A 107 5.59 -5.55 -16.33
CA GLY A 107 4.52 -6.54 -16.41
C GLY A 107 3.55 -6.54 -15.23
N THR A 108 3.92 -5.96 -14.08
CA THR A 108 3.06 -5.88 -12.89
C THR A 108 2.29 -4.57 -12.78
N ASN A 109 2.46 -3.59 -13.67
CA ASN A 109 1.64 -2.38 -13.58
C ASN A 109 0.16 -2.72 -13.73
N ILE A 110 -0.68 -2.03 -12.98
CA ILE A 110 -2.13 -2.18 -13.10
C ILE A 110 -2.56 -1.59 -14.45
N GLN A 111 -2.98 -2.46 -15.38
CA GLN A 111 -3.26 -2.06 -16.76
C GLN A 111 -4.74 -1.79 -17.05
N TRP A 112 -5.62 -2.08 -16.12
CA TRP A 112 -7.06 -1.84 -16.22
C TRP A 112 -7.49 -0.56 -15.50
N ASP A 113 -8.70 -0.09 -15.81
CA ASP A 113 -9.25 1.12 -15.19
C ASP A 113 -9.51 0.88 -13.70
N VAL A 114 -8.97 1.76 -12.87
CA VAL A 114 -9.17 1.78 -11.43
C VAL A 114 -9.73 3.12 -11.00
N TRP A 115 -10.56 3.11 -9.97
CA TRP A 115 -11.02 4.33 -9.33
C TRP A 115 -9.86 5.08 -8.69
N LYS A 116 -9.82 6.40 -8.87
CA LYS A 116 -8.88 7.29 -8.19
C LYS A 116 -9.60 8.55 -7.72
N ASP A 117 -9.30 9.00 -6.52
CA ASP A 117 -9.71 10.30 -5.96
C ASP A 117 -8.49 11.21 -5.82
N SER A 118 -8.45 12.25 -6.66
CA SER A 118 -7.35 13.22 -6.74
C SER A 118 -7.07 13.98 -5.44
N VAL A 119 -8.04 14.05 -4.52
CA VAL A 119 -7.89 14.78 -3.26
C VAL A 119 -7.58 13.85 -2.08
N ARG A 120 -8.08 12.61 -2.12
CA ARG A 120 -8.03 11.70 -0.96
C ARG A 120 -6.99 10.62 -1.09
N ASP A 121 -6.79 10.09 -2.28
CA ASP A 121 -6.00 8.88 -2.46
C ASP A 121 -4.51 9.19 -2.38
N SER A 122 -3.78 8.30 -1.71
CA SER A 122 -2.32 8.23 -1.77
C SER A 122 -1.90 7.20 -2.81
N THR A 123 -0.62 7.15 -3.19
CA THR A 123 -0.11 6.12 -4.10
C THR A 123 0.91 5.20 -3.43
N HIS A 124 0.97 3.95 -3.86
CA HIS A 124 1.93 2.97 -3.36
C HIS A 124 2.56 2.15 -4.48
N LEU A 125 3.85 1.86 -4.34
CA LEU A 125 4.59 0.97 -5.22
C LEU A 125 5.02 -0.30 -4.47
N ASN A 126 4.47 -1.45 -4.89
CA ASN A 126 4.79 -2.78 -4.38
C ASN A 126 6.07 -3.34 -5.01
N TRP A 127 6.52 -2.81 -6.15
CA TRP A 127 7.76 -3.23 -6.79
C TRP A 127 8.93 -3.15 -5.81
N ASP A 128 9.70 -4.22 -5.72
CA ASP A 128 10.87 -4.34 -4.87
C ASP A 128 12.00 -5.04 -5.64
N VAL A 129 13.10 -5.34 -4.96
CA VAL A 129 14.22 -6.04 -5.59
C VAL A 129 13.86 -7.49 -5.95
N GLY A 130 12.97 -8.15 -5.20
CA GLY A 130 12.43 -9.45 -5.58
C GLY A 130 11.72 -9.40 -6.93
N HIS A 131 10.91 -8.37 -7.17
CA HIS A 131 10.28 -8.14 -8.46
C HIS A 131 11.33 -7.82 -9.54
N GLN A 132 12.34 -7.00 -9.23
CA GLN A 132 13.42 -6.68 -10.17
C GLN A 132 14.19 -7.93 -10.60
N ILE A 133 14.53 -8.82 -9.67
CA ILE A 133 15.26 -10.07 -9.95
C ILE A 133 14.42 -11.02 -10.80
N ASN A 134 13.14 -11.19 -10.45
CA ASN A 134 12.30 -12.22 -11.06
C ASN A 134 11.58 -11.75 -12.33
N LEU A 135 11.30 -10.45 -12.46
CA LEU A 135 10.44 -9.87 -13.50
C LEU A 135 11.07 -8.65 -14.22
N GLY A 136 12.28 -8.22 -13.83
CA GLY A 136 12.90 -6.97 -14.31
C GLY A 136 13.32 -6.94 -15.78
N TYR A 137 13.23 -8.05 -16.51
CA TYR A 137 13.68 -8.13 -17.91
C TYR A 137 12.81 -7.35 -18.90
N THR A 138 11.65 -6.83 -18.48
CA THR A 138 10.72 -6.03 -19.32
C THR A 138 10.50 -4.60 -18.81
N THR A 139 11.35 -4.10 -17.91
CA THR A 139 11.13 -2.78 -17.31
C THR A 139 11.67 -1.63 -18.16
N SER A 140 10.97 -0.50 -18.18
CA SER A 140 11.47 0.79 -18.71
C SER A 140 11.10 1.94 -17.79
N GLY A 141 11.80 3.07 -17.87
CA GLY A 141 11.56 4.23 -17.01
C GLY A 141 12.00 4.02 -15.57
N HIS A 142 11.72 5.00 -14.70
CA HIS A 142 12.17 4.98 -13.30
C HIS A 142 10.98 4.89 -12.32
N PRO A 143 10.86 3.82 -11.52
CA PRO A 143 9.69 3.55 -10.69
C PRO A 143 9.37 4.68 -9.71
N LEU A 144 10.35 5.12 -8.91
CA LEU A 144 10.14 6.18 -7.93
C LEU A 144 9.83 7.56 -8.55
N VAL A 145 10.27 7.82 -9.79
CA VAL A 145 9.96 9.08 -10.48
C VAL A 145 8.50 9.07 -10.91
N SER A 146 8.05 7.99 -11.54
CA SER A 146 6.64 7.83 -11.93
C SER A 146 5.70 7.79 -10.73
N LEU A 147 6.11 7.13 -9.64
CA LEU A 147 5.39 7.15 -8.38
C LEU A 147 5.25 8.57 -7.81
N ALA A 148 6.33 9.36 -7.80
CA ALA A 148 6.29 10.76 -7.36
C ALA A 148 5.35 11.63 -8.22
N ARG A 149 5.32 11.39 -9.54
CA ARG A 149 4.40 12.08 -10.46
C ARG A 149 2.96 11.73 -10.13
N GLU A 150 2.67 10.46 -9.92
CA GLU A 150 1.33 10.01 -9.57
C GLU A 150 0.87 10.59 -8.24
N ALA A 151 1.75 10.61 -7.24
CA ALA A 151 1.46 11.24 -5.95
C ALA A 151 1.02 12.70 -6.11
N LYS A 152 1.70 13.47 -6.98
CA LYS A 152 1.36 14.88 -7.25
C LYS A 152 0.02 15.07 -7.97
N ARG A 153 -0.47 14.07 -8.71
CA ARG A 153 -1.81 14.08 -9.31
C ARG A 153 -2.89 13.74 -8.29
N LEU A 154 -2.53 12.96 -7.28
CA LEU A 154 -3.37 12.61 -6.15
C LEU A 154 -3.09 13.56 -4.98
N ASN A 155 -3.18 13.07 -3.74
CA ASN A 155 -3.08 13.90 -2.54
C ASN A 155 -1.65 14.34 -2.15
N GLY A 156 -0.65 14.07 -2.98
CA GLY A 156 0.77 14.39 -2.73
C GLY A 156 1.52 13.38 -1.85
N LYS A 157 0.88 12.30 -1.40
CA LYS A 157 1.51 11.26 -0.55
C LYS A 157 1.83 10.01 -1.34
N ALA A 158 3.00 9.44 -1.06
CA ALA A 158 3.46 8.22 -1.68
C ALA A 158 4.12 7.28 -0.67
N SER A 159 4.14 6.01 -1.03
CA SER A 159 4.83 4.97 -0.27
C SER A 159 5.45 3.91 -1.16
N PHE A 160 6.51 3.27 -0.68
CA PHE A 160 7.24 2.23 -1.43
C PHE A 160 7.81 1.17 -0.48
N MET A 161 8.19 0.01 -1.00
CA MET A 161 8.75 -1.10 -0.23
C MET A 161 10.16 -0.80 0.30
N VAL A 162 10.48 -1.29 1.50
CA VAL A 162 11.76 -1.03 2.19
C VAL A 162 13.00 -1.47 1.40
N ASP A 163 12.88 -2.39 0.47
CA ASP A 163 13.95 -2.91 -0.39
C ASP A 163 14.67 -1.83 -1.22
N TYR A 164 14.02 -0.71 -1.54
CA TYR A 164 14.67 0.43 -2.20
C TYR A 164 15.76 1.10 -1.34
N ILE A 165 15.76 0.84 -0.03
CA ILE A 165 16.71 1.39 0.94
C ILE A 165 17.38 0.32 1.79
N GLN A 166 17.21 -0.95 1.44
CA GLN A 166 17.93 -2.06 2.05
C GLN A 166 18.93 -2.60 1.05
N ASP A 167 20.21 -2.49 1.40
CA ASP A 167 21.25 -3.21 0.67
C ASP A 167 21.12 -4.70 1.01
N LEU A 168 20.51 -5.47 0.10
CA LEU A 168 20.32 -6.92 0.22
C LEU A 168 21.62 -7.70 0.43
N MET A 169 22.78 -7.09 0.15
CA MET A 169 24.08 -7.72 0.43
C MET A 169 24.44 -7.76 1.92
N TYR A 170 23.70 -7.07 2.79
CA TYR A 170 23.97 -6.99 4.22
C TYR A 170 22.68 -7.15 5.03
N SER A 171 22.02 -8.31 4.85
CA SER A 171 21.18 -8.86 5.91
C SER A 171 22.05 -8.96 7.15
N GLU A 172 21.75 -8.18 8.20
CA GLU A 172 22.48 -8.26 9.47
C GLU A 172 22.30 -9.68 10.03
N PRO A 173 23.35 -10.53 10.14
CA PRO A 173 23.33 -11.53 11.18
C PRO A 173 23.57 -10.79 12.49
N ASP A 174 22.84 -11.18 13.52
CA ASP A 174 22.92 -10.69 14.89
C ASP A 174 24.34 -10.22 15.29
N ASP A 175 24.42 -9.02 15.86
CA ASP A 175 25.46 -8.59 16.81
C ASP A 175 26.93 -8.91 16.47
N GLU A 176 27.51 -8.20 15.49
CA GLU A 176 28.83 -7.54 15.56
C GLU A 176 29.20 -7.06 14.14
N PRO A 177 29.75 -5.85 13.96
CA PRO A 177 30.30 -5.47 12.67
C PRO A 177 31.46 -6.41 12.38
N LEU A 178 31.25 -7.37 11.48
CA LEU A 178 32.25 -8.37 11.12
C LEU A 178 33.62 -7.75 10.80
N PHE A 179 33.69 -6.47 10.43
CA PHE A 179 34.89 -5.66 10.62
C PHE A 179 34.53 -4.17 10.85
N PRO A 180 35.04 -3.48 11.88
CA PRO A 180 35.00 -2.01 11.98
C PRO A 180 35.61 -1.30 10.76
N PHE A 181 36.47 -2.00 10.02
CA PHE A 181 37.03 -1.54 8.75
C PHE A 181 36.00 -1.51 7.61
N ALA A 182 35.03 -2.44 7.56
CA ALA A 182 34.06 -2.53 6.47
C ALA A 182 33.18 -1.27 6.37
N TRP A 183 32.77 -0.68 7.49
CA TRP A 183 32.00 0.57 7.53
C TRP A 183 32.75 1.75 6.89
N ALA A 184 34.06 1.84 7.10
CA ALA A 184 34.90 2.89 6.50
C ALA A 184 35.14 2.68 4.99
N PHE A 185 34.95 1.46 4.47
CA PHE A 185 35.05 1.14 3.04
C PHE A 185 33.71 1.30 2.31
N VAL A 186 32.57 0.96 2.92
CA VAL A 186 31.22 1.19 2.34
C VAL A 186 30.95 2.68 2.13
N ASN A 187 31.30 3.53 3.11
CA ASN A 187 31.21 4.99 2.98
C ASN A 187 32.12 5.59 1.87
N LYS A 188 33.05 4.80 1.31
CA LYS A 188 33.94 5.20 0.20
C LYS A 188 33.54 4.63 -1.14
N TRP A 189 32.55 3.73 -1.18
CA TRP A 189 32.05 3.22 -2.45
C TRP A 189 31.16 4.28 -3.13
N PRO A 190 31.33 4.55 -4.42
CA PRO A 190 30.46 5.47 -5.13
C PRO A 190 29.03 4.95 -5.11
N VAL A 191 28.07 5.83 -4.79
CA VAL A 191 26.64 5.55 -4.92
C VAL A 191 26.38 5.10 -6.37
N SER A 192 25.74 3.94 -6.54
CA SER A 192 25.43 3.40 -7.87
C SER A 192 24.62 4.42 -8.68
N GLU A 193 24.72 4.38 -10.01
CA GLU A 193 23.91 5.25 -10.88
C GLU A 193 22.42 5.14 -10.56
N GLU A 194 21.96 3.93 -10.26
CA GLU A 194 20.59 3.65 -9.84
C GLU A 194 20.23 4.31 -8.51
N ASN A 195 21.09 4.23 -7.49
CA ASN A 195 20.86 4.92 -6.22
C ASN A 195 20.91 6.44 -6.35
N GLN A 196 21.68 6.99 -7.30
CA GLN A 196 21.65 8.43 -7.60
C GLN A 196 20.30 8.85 -8.19
N LYS A 197 19.73 8.04 -9.10
CA LYS A 197 18.40 8.29 -9.67
C LYS A 197 17.29 8.12 -8.61
N ASN A 198 17.37 7.08 -7.78
CA ASN A 198 16.48 6.89 -6.64
C ASN A 198 16.54 8.10 -5.69
N LEU A 199 17.74 8.56 -5.33
CA LEU A 199 17.93 9.76 -4.51
C LEU A 199 17.27 11.01 -5.13
N ALA A 200 17.48 11.25 -6.43
CA ALA A 200 16.86 12.36 -7.13
C ALA A 200 15.32 12.26 -7.11
N ALA A 201 14.77 11.06 -7.32
CA ALA A 201 13.34 10.80 -7.28
C ALA A 201 12.75 11.04 -5.87
N LEU A 202 13.42 10.56 -4.82
CA LEU A 202 12.98 10.74 -3.44
C LEU A 202 12.97 12.22 -3.01
N LYS A 203 13.74 13.09 -3.68
CA LYS A 203 13.70 14.54 -3.44
C LYS A 203 12.48 15.24 -4.05
N LEU A 204 11.71 14.58 -4.93
CA LEU A 204 10.54 15.15 -5.62
C LEU A 204 9.32 15.35 -4.71
N LEU A 205 9.27 14.67 -3.57
CA LEU A 205 8.23 14.81 -2.53
C LEU A 205 8.88 15.18 -1.19
N PRO A 206 8.16 15.88 -0.31
CA PRO A 206 8.68 16.30 1.00
C PRO A 206 8.80 15.13 1.98
N GLU A 207 7.94 14.12 1.87
CA GLU A 207 7.86 12.98 2.78
C GLU A 207 7.42 11.72 2.01
N TRP A 208 7.90 10.56 2.47
CA TRP A 208 7.52 9.24 1.98
C TRP A 208 7.29 8.28 3.13
N LEU A 209 6.31 7.40 2.97
CA LEU A 209 6.17 6.23 3.84
C LEU A 209 6.94 5.04 3.25
N VAL A 210 7.69 4.34 4.09
CA VAL A 210 8.45 3.16 3.69
C VAL A 210 7.79 1.93 4.29
N VAL A 211 7.19 1.09 3.44
CA VAL A 211 6.50 -0.12 3.85
C VAL A 211 7.53 -1.18 4.22
N VAL A 212 7.64 -1.47 5.52
CA VAL A 212 8.59 -2.45 6.05
C VAL A 212 8.00 -3.84 6.24
N ASN A 213 6.67 -3.95 6.19
CA ASN A 213 5.95 -5.22 6.22
C ASN A 213 4.55 -5.04 5.63
N VAL A 214 4.00 -6.12 5.05
CA VAL A 214 2.62 -6.23 4.59
C VAL A 214 1.90 -7.29 5.42
N ILE A 215 0.82 -6.89 6.08
CA ILE A 215 -0.03 -7.74 6.91
C ILE A 215 -1.41 -7.88 6.26
N VAL A 216 -1.86 -9.12 6.08
CA VAL A 216 -3.19 -9.41 5.55
C VAL A 216 -4.14 -9.77 6.68
N ILE A 217 -5.28 -9.12 6.73
CA ILE A 217 -6.37 -9.40 7.66
C ILE A 217 -7.43 -10.18 6.89
N HIS A 218 -7.56 -11.45 7.21
CA HIS A 218 -8.59 -12.33 6.64
C HIS A 218 -9.88 -12.17 7.42
N LEU A 219 -10.82 -11.40 6.89
CA LEU A 219 -12.07 -11.09 7.56
C LEU A 219 -13.18 -10.82 6.55
N ALA A 220 -14.36 -11.38 6.80
CA ALA A 220 -15.54 -11.11 5.97
C ALA A 220 -15.89 -9.61 5.96
N PHE A 221 -16.26 -9.09 4.79
CA PHE A 221 -16.53 -7.65 4.59
C PHE A 221 -17.47 -7.02 5.64
N PRO A 222 -18.64 -7.61 5.99
CA PRO A 222 -19.54 -7.00 6.96
C PRO A 222 -18.95 -6.90 8.37
N LEU A 223 -18.04 -7.81 8.72
CA LEU A 223 -17.34 -7.77 10.01
C LEU A 223 -16.24 -6.72 9.98
N ALA A 224 -15.47 -6.64 8.89
CA ALA A 224 -14.46 -5.61 8.70
C ALA A 224 -15.05 -4.19 8.70
N ALA A 225 -16.21 -3.98 8.08
CA ALA A 225 -16.90 -2.69 8.14
C ALA A 225 -17.35 -2.31 9.56
N LYS A 226 -17.74 -3.30 10.38
CA LYS A 226 -18.16 -3.07 11.78
C LYS A 226 -17.02 -2.70 12.71
N THR A 227 -15.77 -3.01 12.38
CA THR A 227 -14.62 -2.61 13.21
C THR A 227 -14.37 -1.11 13.14
N GLY A 228 -14.78 -0.46 12.05
CA GLY A 228 -14.44 0.94 11.75
C GLY A 228 -12.96 1.16 11.40
N LEU A 229 -12.17 0.09 11.29
CA LEU A 229 -10.72 0.16 11.01
C LEU A 229 -10.38 0.19 9.52
N PHE A 230 -11.35 -0.03 8.63
CA PHE A 230 -11.16 -0.02 7.17
C PHE A 230 -12.00 1.10 6.53
N GLY A 231 -11.97 2.29 7.13
CA GLY A 231 -12.85 3.41 6.79
C GLY A 231 -14.29 3.20 7.27
N LEU A 232 -15.11 4.25 7.12
CA LEU A 232 -16.47 4.27 7.68
C LEU A 232 -17.40 3.20 7.12
N LEU A 233 -17.14 2.72 5.90
CA LEU A 233 -17.94 1.71 5.21
C LEU A 233 -17.16 0.43 4.87
N GLY A 234 -15.94 0.25 5.42
CA GLY A 234 -15.10 -0.92 5.13
C GLY A 234 -14.38 -0.88 3.78
N GLU A 235 -14.28 0.29 3.15
CA GLU A 235 -13.79 0.47 1.78
C GLU A 235 -12.32 0.87 1.67
N GLU A 236 -11.63 1.08 2.79
CA GLU A 236 -10.16 1.28 2.83
C GLU A 236 -9.48 -0.09 2.91
N VAL A 237 -9.71 -0.92 1.88
CA VAL A 237 -9.27 -2.32 1.79
C VAL A 237 -7.76 -2.46 1.90
N VAL A 238 -7.02 -1.47 1.41
CA VAL A 238 -5.57 -1.36 1.55
C VAL A 238 -5.25 -0.07 2.28
N GLN A 239 -4.43 -0.16 3.31
CA GLN A 239 -3.98 0.98 4.11
C GLN A 239 -2.47 0.93 4.28
N VAL A 240 -1.80 2.06 4.12
CA VAL A 240 -0.39 2.21 4.49
C VAL A 240 -0.34 3.11 5.72
N VAL A 241 -0.05 2.51 6.85
CA VAL A 241 -0.18 3.13 8.17
C VAL A 241 1.20 3.37 8.76
N ASP A 242 1.46 4.61 9.16
CA ASP A 242 2.66 4.97 9.92
C ASP A 242 2.87 4.01 11.09
N ALA A 243 4.07 3.47 11.24
CA ALA A 243 4.33 2.43 12.20
C ALA A 243 4.23 2.89 13.67
N ALA A 244 4.34 4.19 13.93
CA ALA A 244 4.12 4.77 15.26
C ALA A 244 2.63 5.10 15.53
N SER A 245 1.75 4.94 14.54
CA SER A 245 0.32 5.20 14.70
C SER A 245 -0.34 4.15 15.60
N PRO A 246 -1.23 4.55 16.53
CA PRO A 246 -2.07 3.61 17.27
C PRO A 246 -2.93 2.72 16.37
N LEU A 247 -3.25 3.17 15.15
CA LEU A 247 -4.01 2.38 14.18
C LEU A 247 -3.24 1.12 13.74
N ALA A 248 -1.91 1.20 13.61
CA ALA A 248 -1.11 0.03 13.24
C ALA A 248 -1.23 -1.06 14.31
N THR A 249 -1.21 -0.69 15.60
CA THR A 249 -1.41 -1.63 16.71
C THR A 249 -2.80 -2.28 16.67
N GLN A 250 -3.85 -1.49 16.45
CA GLN A 250 -5.23 -1.99 16.34
C GLN A 250 -5.41 -2.97 15.17
N LEU A 251 -4.79 -2.69 14.02
CA LEU A 251 -4.85 -3.56 12.85
C LEU A 251 -4.04 -4.85 13.05
N TYR A 252 -2.88 -4.79 13.71
CA TYR A 252 -2.15 -6.01 14.12
C TYR A 252 -2.98 -6.88 15.08
N GLU A 253 -3.57 -6.27 16.11
CA GLU A 253 -4.42 -7.00 17.06
C GLU A 253 -5.61 -7.65 16.36
N LEU A 254 -6.21 -6.97 15.38
CA LEU A 254 -7.27 -7.55 14.56
C LEU A 254 -6.74 -8.72 13.73
N ALA A 255 -5.58 -8.59 13.07
CA ALA A 255 -4.97 -9.65 12.27
C ALA A 255 -4.70 -10.92 13.09
N GLU A 256 -4.05 -10.76 14.24
CA GLU A 256 -3.74 -11.82 15.19
C GLU A 256 -5.01 -12.48 15.73
N THR A 257 -6.02 -11.68 16.07
CA THR A 257 -7.31 -12.20 16.56
C THR A 257 -8.03 -13.01 15.49
N CYS A 258 -8.09 -12.51 14.25
CA CYS A 258 -8.74 -13.20 13.14
C CYS A 258 -8.07 -14.55 12.85
N GLU A 259 -6.74 -14.58 12.78
CA GLU A 259 -6.01 -15.83 12.52
C GLU A 259 -6.05 -16.79 13.72
N GLY A 260 -5.98 -16.27 14.96
CA GLY A 260 -6.08 -17.09 16.17
C GLY A 260 -7.46 -17.68 16.45
N GLN A 261 -8.53 -17.09 15.89
CA GLN A 261 -9.90 -17.61 15.98
C GLN A 261 -10.29 -18.52 14.81
N ALA A 262 -9.45 -18.62 13.78
CA ALA A 262 -9.70 -19.47 12.63
C ALA A 262 -9.68 -20.96 13.01
N GLU A 263 -10.67 -21.72 12.57
CA GLU A 263 -10.72 -23.17 12.85
C GLU A 263 -9.56 -23.93 12.19
N VAL A 264 -9.21 -23.53 10.96
CA VAL A 264 -8.12 -24.12 10.18
C VAL A 264 -7.43 -23.04 9.36
N VAL A 265 -6.16 -22.77 9.68
CA VAL A 265 -5.27 -21.89 8.91
C VAL A 265 -4.36 -22.76 8.03
N THR A 266 -4.42 -22.57 6.71
CA THR A 266 -3.65 -23.34 5.72
C THR A 266 -2.22 -22.82 5.57
N ALA A 267 -2.02 -21.51 5.72
CA ALA A 267 -0.72 -20.85 5.78
C ALA A 267 -0.81 -19.65 6.71
N ALA A 268 -0.05 -19.69 7.81
CA ALA A 268 0.01 -18.63 8.81
C ALA A 268 0.92 -17.48 8.36
N GLN A 269 0.61 -16.28 8.82
CA GLN A 269 1.48 -15.12 8.61
C GLN A 269 2.45 -14.96 9.78
N ASP A 270 3.58 -14.31 9.52
CA ASP A 270 4.44 -13.83 10.60
C ASP A 270 3.94 -12.46 11.09
N PHE A 271 3.35 -12.45 12.28
CA PHE A 271 2.93 -11.22 12.96
C PHE A 271 3.99 -10.67 13.92
N ALA A 272 5.25 -11.09 13.82
CA ALA A 272 6.33 -10.57 14.64
C ALA A 272 6.39 -9.03 14.58
N ARG A 273 6.06 -8.40 15.72
CA ARG A 273 6.03 -6.95 15.83
C ARG A 273 7.42 -6.42 16.12
N LYS A 274 7.85 -5.42 15.36
CA LYS A 274 9.04 -4.61 15.65
C LYS A 274 8.61 -3.29 16.29
N PRO A 275 9.36 -2.76 17.29
CA PRO A 275 9.08 -1.43 17.82
C PRO A 275 9.18 -0.35 16.73
N ALA A 276 8.32 0.68 16.80
CA ALA A 276 8.33 1.77 15.83
C ALA A 276 9.68 2.50 15.76
N GLU A 277 10.31 2.72 16.91
CA GLU A 277 11.66 3.32 17.02
C GLU A 277 12.72 2.47 16.30
N TYR A 278 12.67 1.15 16.47
CA TYR A 278 13.59 0.24 15.79
C TYR A 278 13.41 0.31 14.26
N MET A 279 12.17 0.37 13.78
CA MET A 279 11.89 0.48 12.34
C MET A 279 12.32 1.85 11.78
N ASP A 280 12.16 2.92 12.54
CA ASP A 280 12.62 4.27 12.17
C ASP A 280 14.15 4.32 12.05
N ASP A 281 14.86 3.78 13.04
CA ASP A 281 16.32 3.66 13.00
C ASP A 281 16.79 2.78 11.85
N MET A 282 16.09 1.68 11.57
CA MET A 282 16.39 0.80 10.43
C MET A 282 16.24 1.54 9.10
N VAL A 283 15.11 2.24 8.88
CA VAL A 283 14.84 3.02 7.66
C VAL A 283 15.87 4.13 7.48
N LYS A 284 16.18 4.89 8.53
CA LYS A 284 17.17 5.98 8.48
C LYS A 284 18.57 5.48 8.18
N ARG A 285 19.00 4.41 8.86
CA ARG A 285 20.31 3.78 8.61
C ARG A 285 20.40 3.22 7.19
N GLY A 286 19.37 2.52 6.71
CA GLY A 286 19.31 1.98 5.36
C GLY A 286 19.43 3.07 4.30
N ALA A 287 18.59 4.12 4.40
CA ALA A 287 18.62 5.24 3.48
C ALA A 287 19.97 5.98 3.46
N PHE A 288 20.58 6.20 4.63
CA PHE A 288 21.90 6.81 4.69
C PHE A 288 22.97 5.93 4.02
N LYS A 289 22.96 4.62 4.28
CA LYS A 289 23.89 3.66 3.64
C LYS A 289 23.72 3.63 2.11
N CYS A 290 22.48 3.64 1.61
CA CYS A 290 22.22 3.55 0.17
C CYS A 290 22.56 4.83 -0.61
N PHE A 291 22.31 6.00 -0.02
CA PHE A 291 22.35 7.28 -0.74
C PHE A 291 23.46 8.23 -0.31
N HIS A 292 24.09 8.00 0.84
CA HIS A 292 25.07 8.89 1.47
C HIS A 292 24.57 10.34 1.59
N ASP A 293 23.27 10.52 1.80
CA ASP A 293 22.58 11.80 1.89
C ASP A 293 22.01 12.00 3.31
N TYR A 294 22.25 13.18 3.89
CA TYR A 294 21.83 13.49 5.27
C TYR A 294 20.38 13.99 5.37
N GLU A 295 19.76 14.35 4.25
CA GLU A 295 18.40 14.90 4.23
C GLU A 295 17.37 13.79 4.05
N ILE A 296 17.59 12.87 3.11
CA ILE A 296 16.63 11.80 2.78
C ILE A 296 16.19 10.99 4.00
N PRO A 297 17.06 10.55 4.94
CA PRO A 297 16.62 9.80 6.11
C PRO A 297 15.51 10.49 6.91
N TYR A 298 15.45 11.83 6.93
CA TYR A 298 14.41 12.59 7.63
C TYR A 298 13.13 12.80 6.83
N ARG A 299 13.14 12.47 5.53
CA ARG A 299 11.96 12.45 4.66
C ARG A 299 11.27 11.08 4.62
N LEU A 300 11.91 10.05 5.14
CA LEU A 300 11.39 8.68 5.14
C LEU A 300 10.85 8.31 6.51
N ARG A 301 9.62 7.78 6.54
CA ARG A 301 8.98 7.33 7.78
C ARG A 301 8.55 5.86 7.64
N PRO A 302 8.82 5.00 8.62
CA PRO A 302 8.42 3.60 8.55
C PRO A 302 6.90 3.46 8.57
N ALA A 303 6.38 2.52 7.79
CA ALA A 303 4.97 2.20 7.71
C ALA A 303 4.74 0.70 7.56
N ILE A 304 3.55 0.25 7.91
CA ILE A 304 3.06 -1.10 7.71
C ILE A 304 1.89 -1.02 6.74
N MET A 305 1.91 -1.86 5.71
CA MET A 305 0.76 -2.00 4.84
C MET A 305 -0.18 -3.05 5.43
N PHE A 306 -1.46 -2.70 5.58
CA PHE A 306 -2.51 -3.63 5.95
C PHE A 306 -3.44 -3.85 4.77
N ARG A 307 -3.81 -5.10 4.52
CA ARG A 307 -4.73 -5.51 3.44
C ARG A 307 -5.88 -6.32 4.00
N LEU A 308 -7.10 -5.96 3.68
CA LEU A 308 -8.28 -6.77 3.97
C LEU A 308 -8.47 -7.82 2.87
N CYS A 309 -8.44 -9.10 3.25
CA CYS A 309 -8.82 -10.22 2.39
C CYS A 309 -10.18 -10.78 2.82
N THR A 310 -11.19 -10.56 1.98
CA THR A 310 -12.57 -11.00 2.26
C THR A 310 -12.87 -12.42 1.78
N GLU A 311 -11.98 -13.01 0.99
CA GLU A 311 -12.11 -14.39 0.46
C GLU A 311 -11.64 -15.45 1.46
N MET A 312 -11.07 -15.04 2.60
CA MET A 312 -10.59 -15.97 3.63
C MET A 312 -9.59 -17.00 3.07
N CYS A 313 -8.72 -16.60 2.14
CA CYS A 313 -7.91 -17.54 1.35
C CYS A 313 -6.86 -18.35 2.14
N ASN A 314 -6.53 -17.96 3.37
CA ASN A 314 -5.73 -18.77 4.29
C ASN A 314 -6.56 -19.74 5.15
N HIS A 315 -7.88 -19.83 4.95
CA HIS A 315 -8.74 -20.80 5.62
C HIS A 315 -8.98 -22.00 4.72
N SER A 316 -9.11 -23.20 5.30
CA SER A 316 -9.46 -24.37 4.50
C SER A 316 -10.90 -24.28 3.97
N ASP A 317 -11.12 -24.76 2.74
CA ASP A 317 -12.42 -24.76 2.02
C ASP A 317 -13.61 -25.43 2.74
N ARG A 318 -13.41 -25.99 3.95
CA ARG A 318 -14.51 -26.56 4.77
C ARG A 318 -15.57 -25.55 5.19
N VAL A 319 -15.32 -24.24 5.03
CA VAL A 319 -16.31 -23.18 5.32
C VAL A 319 -17.24 -22.89 4.12
N LYS A 320 -17.01 -23.50 2.94
CA LYS A 320 -17.95 -23.38 1.80
C LYS A 320 -19.32 -24.02 2.07
N GLU A 321 -19.47 -24.83 3.12
CA GLU A 321 -20.77 -25.40 3.52
C GLU A 321 -21.66 -24.43 4.33
N GLU A 322 -21.14 -23.29 4.80
CA GLU A 322 -21.92 -22.34 5.60
C GLU A 322 -22.51 -21.16 4.80
N GLN A 323 -22.27 -21.09 3.49
CA GLN A 323 -22.95 -20.12 2.60
C GLN A 323 -24.29 -20.64 2.05
N SER A 324 -24.78 -21.79 2.52
CA SER A 324 -26.08 -22.36 2.16
C SER A 324 -26.95 -22.66 3.38
N ILE A 325 -27.21 -21.65 4.22
CA ILE A 325 -28.36 -21.64 5.14
C ILE A 325 -29.11 -20.32 4.99
#